data_AF-A0A6A3JQ28-F1
#
_entry.id   AF-A0A6A3JQ28-F1
#
_cell.length_a   1.000
_cell.length_b   1.000
_cell.length_c   1.000
_cell.angle_alpha   90.00
_cell.angle_beta   90.00
_cell.angle_gamma   90.00
#
_symmetry.space_group_name_H-M   'P 1'
#
loop_
_entity.id
_entity.type
_entity.pdbx_description
1 polymer ?
#
loop_
_entity_poly.entity_id
_entity_poly.type
_entity_poly.pdbx_seq_one_letter_code
_entity_poly.pdbx_strand_id
1 'polypeptide(L)'
;MYHHLWDSSIAMLLRRVSIGRFLRSSNASSSTGFYQPDMCFYYDNSNVCVFRGEEKASGPLEVPVKELHANLTWRYDAAPYIFGYAAVGLRVRLVAIRKDEMRQKRKPSKLVDLIPPLDIPEYGIIVRGNGVRITFAEDCVLKTYPQSMPSDGIIRNLQELHRQMKTHSVPNVVELKKTNMKEKHVKLAPVGHFSPPENVHQLLTALRDILEALVALHAINLMHRDLRWENVLKYAGEGDKWFLIDFDDGALSPATTIYHLNPESHAPEILSSSSHTVKVDIWSVGFLLKTSIIPDLPAELEAIKAKCLQKNPMKRPTAGSLLKTITALLGKF
;
A
#
# COMPACT_ATOMS: atom_id res chain seq x y z
N MET A 1 -3.66 18.45 26.27
CA MET A 1 -4.27 17.15 25.89
C MET A 1 -3.54 16.52 24.70
N TYR A 2 -3.26 17.26 23.61
CA TYR A 2 -2.51 16.71 22.46
C TYR A 2 -1.03 16.40 22.74
N HIS A 3 -0.34 17.17 23.59
CA HIS A 3 1.04 16.86 24.00
C HIS A 3 1.16 15.47 24.64
N HIS A 4 0.24 15.10 25.54
CA HIS A 4 0.23 13.76 26.14
C HIS A 4 0.02 12.64 25.12
N LEU A 5 -0.77 12.89 24.07
CA LEU A 5 -0.96 11.94 22.97
C LEU A 5 0.39 11.68 22.27
N TRP A 6 1.08 12.74 21.85
CA TRP A 6 2.35 12.61 21.13
C TRP A 6 3.50 12.09 22.00
N ASP A 7 3.49 12.37 23.31
CA ASP A 7 4.39 11.74 24.28
C ASP A 7 4.21 10.23 24.29
N SER A 8 2.97 9.76 24.34
CA SER A 8 2.68 8.33 24.32
C SER A 8 3.03 7.70 22.98
N SER A 9 2.71 8.36 21.86
CA SER A 9 2.87 7.78 20.52
C SER A 9 4.33 7.71 20.06
N ILE A 10 5.10 8.78 20.28
CA ILE A 10 6.47 8.87 19.76
C ILE A 10 7.50 8.47 20.82
N ALA A 11 7.38 8.94 22.07
CA ALA A 11 8.40 8.66 23.08
C ALA A 11 8.42 7.18 23.50
N MET A 12 7.26 6.54 23.62
CA MET A 12 7.21 5.10 23.92
C MET A 12 7.76 4.26 22.79
N LEU A 13 7.48 4.63 21.53
CA LEU A 13 8.03 3.95 20.36
C LEU A 13 9.56 4.06 20.34
N LEU A 14 10.09 5.27 20.50
CA LEU A 14 11.55 5.50 20.50
C LEU A 14 12.26 4.73 21.62
N ARG A 15 11.66 4.63 22.82
CA ARG A 15 12.20 3.82 23.92
C ARG A 15 12.19 2.31 23.66
N ARG A 16 11.32 1.81 22.76
CA ARG A 16 11.31 0.39 22.38
C ARG A 16 12.41 0.04 21.38
N VAL A 17 12.85 1.01 20.58
CA VAL A 17 13.80 0.78 19.47
C VAL A 17 15.18 1.35 19.75
N SER A 18 15.35 2.16 20.78
CA SER A 18 16.63 2.79 21.14
C SER A 18 16.75 3.05 22.65
N ILE A 19 17.97 2.87 23.17
CA ILE A 19 18.31 3.24 24.55
C ILE A 19 18.45 4.76 24.59
N GLY A 20 17.71 5.43 25.48
CA GLY A 20 17.77 6.88 25.57
C GLY A 20 16.76 7.51 26.52
N ARG A 21 16.86 8.82 26.66
CA ARG A 21 15.99 9.63 27.52
C ARG A 21 15.19 10.66 26.74
N PHE A 22 13.98 10.87 27.21
CA PHE A 22 12.99 11.78 26.66
C PHE A 22 12.93 13.06 27.50
N LEU A 23 12.91 14.22 26.84
CA LEU A 23 12.74 15.52 27.50
C LEU A 23 11.79 16.42 26.70
N ARG A 24 10.89 17.10 27.41
CA ARG A 24 9.99 18.14 26.89
C ARG A 24 10.59 19.52 27.12
N SER A 25 10.39 20.42 26.14
CA SER A 25 10.71 21.86 26.25
C SER A 25 12.11 22.12 26.84
N SER A 26 13.08 21.30 26.46
CA SER A 26 14.44 21.36 27.00
C SER A 26 15.37 21.94 25.96
N ASN A 27 16.07 23.02 26.32
CA ASN A 27 17.19 23.56 25.54
C ASN A 27 18.52 22.86 25.89
N ALA A 28 18.57 22.07 26.96
CA ALA A 28 19.81 21.47 27.46
C ALA A 28 20.42 20.52 26.43
N SER A 29 21.58 20.88 25.88
CA SER A 29 22.32 20.09 24.88
C SER A 29 21.57 19.82 23.56
N SER A 30 20.39 20.40 23.39
CA SER A 30 19.56 20.31 22.19
C SER A 30 20.08 21.19 21.05
N SER A 31 21.24 21.84 21.15
CA SER A 31 21.76 22.72 20.08
C SER A 31 20.71 23.71 19.53
N THR A 32 19.80 24.15 20.38
CA THR A 32 18.86 25.22 20.09
C THR A 32 19.36 26.46 20.82
N GLY A 33 19.16 27.64 20.23
CA GLY A 33 19.49 28.91 20.89
C GLY A 33 18.54 29.18 22.06
N PHE A 34 17.83 30.30 22.01
CA PHE A 34 16.79 30.63 23.01
C PHE A 34 15.45 29.87 22.79
N TYR A 35 15.39 28.98 21.81
CA TYR A 35 14.16 28.28 21.41
C TYR A 35 14.15 26.85 21.95
N GLN A 36 13.03 26.40 22.51
CA GLN A 36 12.89 25.07 23.12
C GLN A 36 11.98 24.21 22.23
N PRO A 37 12.51 23.13 21.62
CA PRO A 37 11.66 22.22 20.86
C PRO A 37 10.69 21.50 21.81
N ASP A 38 9.48 21.23 21.34
CA ASP A 38 8.45 20.58 22.15
C ASP A 38 8.89 19.19 22.63
N MET A 39 9.69 18.50 21.83
CA MET A 39 10.18 17.16 22.12
C MET A 39 11.65 16.97 21.74
N CYS A 40 12.42 16.31 22.61
CA CYS A 40 13.76 15.79 22.33
C CYS A 40 13.94 14.35 22.83
N PHE A 41 14.65 13.54 22.06
CA PHE A 41 15.15 12.23 22.48
C PHE A 41 16.68 12.20 22.40
N TYR A 42 17.32 11.89 23.52
CA TYR A 42 18.77 11.78 23.63
C TYR A 42 19.18 10.32 23.63
N TYR A 43 20.16 9.97 22.82
CA TYR A 43 20.69 8.61 22.77
C TYR A 43 21.52 8.31 24.02
N ASP A 44 21.18 7.23 24.71
CA ASP A 44 21.83 6.78 25.94
C ASP A 44 21.94 7.91 27.00
N ASN A 45 22.97 7.87 27.86
CA ASN A 45 23.34 8.95 28.77
C ASN A 45 24.11 10.09 28.09
N SER A 46 24.08 10.16 26.76
CA SER A 46 24.77 11.21 26.03
C SER A 46 23.97 12.53 26.03
N ASN A 47 24.67 13.60 25.65
CA ASN A 47 24.09 14.91 25.39
C ASN A 47 23.71 15.09 23.91
N VAL A 48 23.62 14.01 23.13
CA VAL A 48 23.31 14.04 21.69
C VAL A 48 21.82 13.75 21.46
N CYS A 49 21.07 14.78 21.06
CA CYS A 49 19.64 14.68 20.74
C CYS A 49 19.42 14.09 19.33
N VAL A 50 19.09 12.82 19.19
CA VAL A 50 18.98 12.15 17.88
C VAL A 50 17.58 12.28 17.23
N PHE A 51 16.58 12.74 17.98
CA PHE A 51 15.21 12.90 17.49
C PHE A 51 14.52 14.13 18.09
N ARG A 52 13.78 14.89 17.28
CA ARG A 52 13.09 16.13 17.70
C ARG A 52 11.64 16.25 17.23
N GLY A 53 10.85 17.02 17.95
CA GLY A 53 9.45 17.28 17.63
C GLY A 53 9.02 18.73 17.82
N GLU A 54 8.14 19.19 16.94
CA GLU A 54 7.34 20.42 17.11
C GLU A 54 5.85 20.10 16.92
N GLU A 55 5.00 20.61 17.81
CA GLU A 55 3.58 20.28 17.85
C GLU A 55 2.69 21.52 18.01
N LYS A 56 1.67 21.66 17.16
CA LYS A 56 0.63 22.68 17.31
C LYS A 56 -0.74 22.06 17.54
N ALA A 57 -1.60 22.75 18.29
CA ALA A 57 -2.98 22.33 18.49
C ALA A 57 -3.80 22.39 17.19
N SER A 58 -3.60 23.43 16.36
CA SER A 58 -4.31 23.68 15.11
C SER A 58 -3.47 24.57 14.18
N GLY A 59 -3.84 24.64 12.89
CA GLY A 59 -3.16 25.48 11.89
C GLY A 59 -2.48 24.71 10.74
N PRO A 60 -1.64 25.38 9.94
CA PRO A 60 -0.89 24.77 8.85
C PRO A 60 0.27 23.91 9.39
N LEU A 61 0.50 22.73 8.80
CA LEU A 61 1.59 21.82 9.17
C LEU A 61 2.97 22.41 8.84
N GLU A 62 3.01 23.37 7.93
CA GLU A 62 4.20 24.11 7.52
C GLU A 62 4.77 24.95 8.65
N VAL A 63 3.95 25.34 9.64
CA VAL A 63 4.38 26.11 10.81
C VAL A 63 5.32 25.29 11.70
N PRO A 64 4.90 24.14 12.27
CA PRO A 64 5.82 23.32 13.06
C PRO A 64 6.99 22.76 12.24
N VAL A 65 6.82 22.50 10.93
CA VAL A 65 7.96 22.12 10.06
C VAL A 65 9.00 23.23 9.96
N LYS A 66 8.57 24.49 9.78
CA LYS A 66 9.47 25.65 9.73
C LYS A 66 10.13 25.90 11.08
N GLU A 67 9.42 25.72 12.19
CA GLU A 67 9.97 25.88 13.54
C GLU A 67 11.02 24.81 13.83
N LEU A 68 10.73 23.55 13.50
CA LEU A 68 11.65 22.41 13.65
C LEU A 68 12.97 22.69 12.93
N HIS A 69 12.89 23.43 11.83
CA HIS A 69 14.02 23.85 11.02
C HIS A 69 14.73 25.12 11.54
N ALA A 70 13.99 26.18 11.84
CA ALA A 70 14.53 27.45 12.30
C ALA A 70 15.22 27.35 13.66
N ASN A 71 14.80 26.38 14.48
CA ASN A 71 15.27 26.19 15.84
C ASN A 71 16.54 25.32 15.93
N LEU A 72 17.05 24.78 14.82
CA LEU A 72 18.18 23.85 14.81
C LEU A 72 19.53 24.53 14.54
N THR A 73 20.47 24.44 15.50
CA THR A 73 21.90 24.61 15.23
C THR A 73 22.54 23.22 15.07
N TRP A 74 23.27 22.99 13.98
CA TRP A 74 23.90 21.69 13.74
C TRP A 74 25.12 21.47 14.63
N ARG A 75 25.08 20.47 15.53
CA ARG A 75 26.22 20.04 16.37
C ARG A 75 26.46 18.52 16.35
N TYR A 76 25.97 17.85 15.31
CA TYR A 76 26.03 16.39 15.18
C TYR A 76 27.25 15.93 14.38
N ASP A 77 28.32 16.72 14.37
CA ASP A 77 29.56 16.47 13.64
C ASP A 77 29.33 15.95 12.20
N ALA A 78 29.74 14.71 11.93
CA ALA A 78 29.66 14.03 10.64
C ALA A 78 28.33 13.29 10.39
N ALA A 79 27.36 13.39 11.29
CA ALA A 79 26.06 12.74 11.10
C ALA A 79 25.41 13.24 9.80
N PRO A 80 24.95 12.33 8.91
CA PRO A 80 24.38 12.73 7.62
C PRO A 80 23.00 13.38 7.78
N TYR A 81 22.26 13.03 8.82
CA TYR A 81 20.97 13.60 9.20
C TYR A 81 20.65 13.33 10.69
N ILE A 82 19.65 14.03 11.22
CA ILE A 82 18.92 13.65 12.43
C ILE A 82 17.44 13.47 12.09
N PHE A 83 16.72 12.69 12.89
CA PHE A 83 15.30 12.48 12.69
C PHE A 83 14.46 13.55 13.39
N GLY A 84 13.26 13.82 12.86
CA GLY A 84 12.28 14.60 13.60
C GLY A 84 10.85 14.42 13.11
N TYR A 85 9.91 15.07 13.80
CA TYR A 85 8.52 15.17 13.39
C TYR A 85 7.94 16.57 13.60
N ALA A 86 6.95 16.90 12.79
CA ALA A 86 6.08 18.05 12.98
C ALA A 86 4.64 17.57 13.05
N ALA A 87 3.87 18.05 14.03
CA ALA A 87 2.48 17.65 14.21
C ALA A 87 1.52 18.85 14.34
N VAL A 88 0.32 18.71 13.78
CA VAL A 88 -0.81 19.62 14.03
C VAL A 88 -2.08 18.80 14.28
N GLY A 89 -2.63 18.88 15.49
CA GLY A 89 -3.73 18.00 15.89
C GLY A 89 -3.35 16.53 15.77
N LEU A 90 -4.01 15.79 14.86
CA LEU A 90 -3.74 14.38 14.54
C LEU A 90 -2.86 14.17 13.30
N ARG A 91 -2.49 15.25 12.60
CA ARG A 91 -1.64 15.17 11.40
C ARG A 91 -0.18 15.19 11.84
N VAL A 92 0.63 14.25 11.35
CA VAL A 92 2.07 14.19 11.61
C VAL A 92 2.85 14.11 10.31
N ARG A 93 4.04 14.70 10.29
CA ARG A 93 5.06 14.52 9.24
C ARG A 93 6.37 14.13 9.88
N LEU A 94 6.95 13.01 9.45
CA LEU A 94 8.28 12.54 9.85
C LEU A 94 9.32 13.00 8.83
N VAL A 95 10.49 13.45 9.29
CA VAL A 95 11.50 14.14 8.47
C VAL A 95 12.93 13.69 8.81
N ALA A 96 13.84 13.71 7.83
CA ALA A 96 15.27 13.91 8.12
C ALA A 96 15.59 15.39 8.03
N ILE A 97 16.38 15.85 8.99
CA ILE A 97 17.02 17.15 8.93
C ILE A 97 18.49 16.91 8.61
N ARG A 98 18.98 17.44 7.48
CA ARG A 98 20.37 17.29 7.02
C ARG A 98 21.16 18.58 7.23
N LYS A 99 22.47 18.44 7.45
CA LYS A 99 23.42 19.57 7.39
C LYS A 99 23.46 20.10 5.94
N ASP A 100 23.26 21.40 5.75
CA ASP A 100 23.44 22.01 4.43
C ASP A 100 24.94 22.30 4.23
N GLU A 101 25.55 21.68 3.21
CA GLU A 101 26.97 21.83 2.88
C GLU A 101 27.23 23.05 1.97
N MET A 102 26.19 23.73 1.49
CA MET A 102 26.30 24.82 0.52
C MET A 102 26.01 26.21 1.14
N ARG A 103 27.09 27.01 1.25
CA ARG A 103 27.18 28.48 1.40
C ARG A 103 27.31 29.10 2.81
N GLN A 104 28.41 29.82 2.96
CA GLN A 104 28.63 30.92 3.90
C GLN A 104 27.54 31.99 3.77
N LYS A 105 26.60 32.01 4.74
CA LYS A 105 25.93 33.19 5.35
C LYS A 105 24.52 32.78 5.85
N ARG A 106 24.40 32.61 7.17
CA ARG A 106 23.20 32.78 8.02
C ARG A 106 21.83 32.57 7.32
N LYS A 107 21.42 31.30 7.08
CA LYS A 107 20.03 30.74 7.03
C LYS A 107 20.09 29.20 6.82
N PRO A 108 19.06 28.40 7.18
CA PRO A 108 19.28 27.05 7.73
C PRO A 108 19.06 25.88 6.74
N SER A 109 19.56 24.71 7.19
CA SER A 109 19.50 23.30 6.72
C SER A 109 18.51 22.84 5.61
N LYS A 110 18.83 21.73 4.93
CA LYS A 110 17.92 21.11 3.96
C LYS A 110 17.11 20.00 4.64
N LEU A 111 15.79 20.15 4.66
CA LEU A 111 14.88 19.07 5.05
C LEU A 111 14.81 18.07 3.89
N VAL A 112 14.98 16.79 4.19
CA VAL A 112 14.69 15.71 3.25
C VAL A 112 13.63 14.86 3.91
N ASP A 113 12.46 14.76 3.28
CA ASP A 113 11.44 13.82 3.72
C ASP A 113 12.03 12.41 3.56
N LEU A 114 12.35 11.74 4.66
CA LEU A 114 12.87 10.35 4.65
C LEU A 114 11.81 9.34 4.31
N ILE A 115 10.56 9.72 4.56
CA ILE A 115 9.40 8.98 4.12
C ILE A 115 8.97 9.77 2.88
N PRO A 116 9.16 9.26 1.63
CA PRO A 116 8.36 9.78 0.52
C PRO A 116 6.93 9.87 1.05
N PRO A 117 6.18 10.97 0.84
CA PRO A 117 4.82 11.03 1.35
C PRO A 117 4.22 9.68 1.06
N LEU A 118 3.79 8.97 2.11
CA LEU A 118 2.83 7.93 1.91
C LEU A 118 1.69 8.73 1.27
N ASP A 119 1.64 8.74 -0.06
CA ASP A 119 0.55 9.34 -0.85
C ASP A 119 -0.79 8.66 -0.52
N ILE A 120 -0.74 7.72 0.42
CA ILE A 120 -1.79 7.20 1.25
C ILE A 120 -1.70 7.93 2.60
N PRO A 121 -2.42 9.05 2.82
CA PRO A 121 -2.64 9.49 4.17
C PRO A 121 -3.26 8.31 4.92
N GLU A 122 -2.75 7.95 6.10
CA GLU A 122 -3.35 6.92 6.97
C GLU A 122 -4.84 7.22 7.28
N TYR A 123 -5.30 8.43 6.94
CA TYR A 123 -6.68 8.92 6.98
C TYR A 123 -7.13 9.58 5.65
N GLY A 124 -6.60 9.12 4.52
CA GLY A 124 -6.83 9.67 3.20
C GLY A 124 -8.09 9.14 2.54
N ILE A 125 -8.70 9.95 1.68
CA ILE A 125 -9.80 9.52 0.80
C ILE A 125 -9.23 9.45 -0.62
N ILE A 126 -9.14 8.26 -1.19
CA ILE A 126 -8.86 8.09 -2.62
C ILE A 126 -10.20 8.15 -3.35
N VAL A 127 -10.33 9.07 -4.30
CA VAL A 127 -11.52 9.19 -5.16
C VAL A 127 -11.17 8.66 -6.54
N ARG A 128 -11.86 7.61 -6.98
CA ARG A 128 -11.68 7.03 -8.33
C ARG A 128 -12.44 7.86 -9.37
N GLY A 129 -12.08 7.73 -10.65
CA GLY A 129 -12.71 8.47 -11.75
C GLY A 129 -14.22 8.22 -11.90
N ASN A 130 -14.72 7.08 -11.41
CA ASN A 130 -16.15 6.75 -11.36
C ASN A 130 -16.86 7.26 -10.08
N GLY A 131 -16.16 8.06 -9.25
CA GLY A 131 -16.67 8.63 -8.01
C GLY A 131 -16.59 7.71 -6.79
N VAL A 132 -16.17 6.44 -6.94
CA VAL A 132 -15.99 5.53 -5.80
C VAL A 132 -14.92 6.09 -4.86
N ARG A 133 -15.24 6.13 -3.56
CA ARG A 133 -14.36 6.65 -2.52
C ARG A 133 -13.80 5.51 -1.69
N ILE A 134 -12.48 5.47 -1.53
CA ILE A 134 -11.77 4.56 -0.64
C ILE A 134 -11.28 5.37 0.55
N THR A 135 -11.73 5.02 1.75
CA THR A 135 -11.33 5.66 3.01
C THR A 135 -10.62 4.64 3.88
N PHE A 136 -9.44 4.97 4.38
CA PHE A 136 -8.69 4.12 5.29
C PHE A 136 -9.17 4.31 6.73
N ALA A 137 -9.30 3.19 7.45
CA ALA A 137 -9.53 3.13 8.89
C ALA A 137 -8.44 2.25 9.51
N GLU A 138 -8.36 2.22 10.85
CA GLU A 138 -7.27 1.60 11.60
C GLU A 138 -7.00 0.13 11.22
N ASP A 139 -8.04 -0.65 10.95
CA ASP A 139 -7.95 -2.09 10.65
C ASP A 139 -8.64 -2.50 9.34
N CYS A 140 -9.21 -1.54 8.61
CA CYS A 140 -9.99 -1.83 7.42
C CYS A 140 -10.02 -0.69 6.41
N VAL A 141 -10.47 -1.02 5.20
CA VAL A 141 -10.73 -0.08 4.12
C VAL A 141 -12.24 0.02 3.91
N LEU A 142 -12.75 1.24 3.88
CA LEU A 142 -14.14 1.53 3.54
C LEU A 142 -14.22 1.95 2.06
N LYS A 143 -14.93 1.16 1.25
CA LYS A 143 -15.25 1.50 -0.14
C LYS A 143 -16.69 1.97 -0.22
N THR A 144 -16.89 3.22 -0.60
CA THR A 144 -18.20 3.89 -0.71
C THR A 144 -18.51 4.19 -2.16
N TYR A 145 -19.65 3.70 -2.64
CA TYR A 145 -20.14 3.95 -3.99
C TYR A 145 -20.95 5.25 -4.04
N PRO A 146 -20.88 6.04 -5.12
CA PRO A 146 -21.70 7.22 -5.29
C PRO A 146 -23.19 6.91 -5.21
N GLN A 147 -23.99 7.84 -4.68
CA GLN A 147 -25.44 7.68 -4.62
C GLN A 147 -26.08 7.57 -6.02
N SER A 148 -25.46 8.17 -7.04
CA SER A 148 -25.86 8.06 -8.45
C SER A 148 -25.54 6.68 -9.08
N MET A 149 -24.67 5.87 -8.47
CA MET A 149 -24.29 4.56 -8.99
C MET A 149 -25.30 3.49 -8.55
N PRO A 150 -25.73 2.58 -9.45
CA PRO A 150 -26.60 1.44 -9.10
C PRO A 150 -25.81 0.33 -8.39
N SER A 151 -25.22 0.65 -7.23
CA SER A 151 -24.28 -0.21 -6.50
C SER A 151 -24.94 -1.38 -5.77
N ASP A 152 -26.27 -1.43 -5.67
CA ASP A 152 -26.97 -2.50 -4.96
C ASP A 152 -26.68 -3.89 -5.53
N GLY A 153 -26.63 -4.01 -6.86
CA GLY A 153 -26.25 -5.25 -7.53
C GLY A 153 -24.80 -5.64 -7.25
N ILE A 154 -23.90 -4.65 -7.26
CA ILE A 154 -22.47 -4.83 -6.96
C ILE A 154 -22.30 -5.34 -5.52
N ILE A 155 -22.93 -4.70 -4.54
CA ILE A 155 -22.81 -5.07 -3.13
C ILE A 155 -23.38 -6.48 -2.88
N ARG A 156 -24.52 -6.85 -3.48
CA ARG A 156 -25.08 -8.21 -3.36
C ARG A 156 -24.17 -9.25 -4.01
N ASN A 157 -23.59 -8.95 -5.18
CA ASN A 157 -22.62 -9.83 -5.83
C ASN A 157 -21.39 -10.02 -4.94
N LEU A 158 -20.82 -8.94 -4.40
CA LEU A 158 -19.69 -9.00 -3.46
C LEU A 158 -20.02 -9.86 -2.23
N GLN A 159 -21.21 -9.71 -1.63
CA GLN A 159 -21.63 -10.55 -0.51
C GLN A 159 -21.58 -12.03 -0.86
N GLU A 160 -22.10 -12.41 -2.03
CA GLU A 160 -22.14 -13.81 -2.46
C GLU A 160 -20.75 -14.35 -2.79
N LEU A 161 -19.95 -13.62 -3.58
CA LEU A 161 -18.59 -14.03 -3.93
C LEU A 161 -17.71 -14.20 -2.70
N HIS A 162 -17.71 -13.23 -1.78
CA HIS A 162 -16.92 -13.32 -0.55
C HIS A 162 -17.43 -14.39 0.41
N ARG A 163 -18.73 -14.68 0.42
CA ARG A 163 -19.27 -15.84 1.15
C ARG A 163 -18.68 -17.13 0.61
N GLN A 164 -18.66 -17.33 -0.70
CA GLN A 164 -18.07 -18.53 -1.31
C GLN A 164 -16.57 -18.62 -1.06
N MET A 165 -15.83 -17.51 -1.23
CA MET A 165 -14.39 -17.45 -0.94
C MET A 165 -14.09 -17.84 0.51
N LYS A 166 -14.90 -17.37 1.46
CA LYS A 166 -14.76 -17.71 2.89
C LYS A 166 -15.09 -19.18 3.16
N THR A 167 -16.17 -19.70 2.59
CA THR A 167 -16.56 -21.12 2.76
C THR A 167 -15.48 -22.08 2.27
N HIS A 168 -14.73 -21.71 1.23
CA HIS A 168 -13.70 -22.56 0.62
C HIS A 168 -12.27 -22.14 1.01
N SER A 169 -12.11 -21.25 1.99
CA SER A 169 -10.82 -20.80 2.51
C SER A 169 -9.86 -20.31 1.42
N VAL A 170 -10.36 -19.50 0.47
CA VAL A 170 -9.53 -18.93 -0.60
C VAL A 170 -8.43 -18.05 0.02
N PRO A 171 -7.14 -18.35 -0.24
CA PRO A 171 -6.03 -17.58 0.32
C PRO A 171 -5.77 -16.29 -0.48
N ASN A 172 -4.97 -15.40 0.09
CA ASN A 172 -4.42 -14.22 -0.60
C ASN A 172 -5.48 -13.36 -1.33
N VAL A 173 -6.65 -13.20 -0.70
CA VAL A 173 -7.72 -12.30 -1.14
C VAL A 173 -8.17 -11.42 0.01
N VAL A 174 -8.71 -10.25 -0.31
CA VAL A 174 -9.36 -9.38 0.69
C VAL A 174 -10.63 -10.01 1.24
N GLU A 175 -10.92 -9.80 2.51
CA GLU A 175 -12.16 -10.24 3.15
C GLU A 175 -13.19 -9.10 3.21
N LEU A 176 -14.42 -9.40 2.81
CA LEU A 176 -15.57 -8.54 3.06
C LEU A 176 -16.05 -8.70 4.50
N LYS A 177 -15.81 -7.68 5.32
CA LYS A 177 -16.16 -7.68 6.75
C LYS A 177 -17.60 -7.25 7.00
N LYS A 178 -18.06 -6.21 6.29
CA LYS A 178 -19.39 -5.63 6.47
C LYS A 178 -19.87 -4.93 5.21
N THR A 179 -21.19 -4.86 5.06
CA THR A 179 -21.85 -4.08 4.00
C THR A 179 -22.91 -3.17 4.61
N ASN A 180 -23.23 -2.08 3.92
CA ASN A 180 -24.34 -1.20 4.24
C ASN A 180 -25.00 -0.72 2.95
N MET A 181 -26.21 -1.21 2.70
CA MET A 181 -26.96 -0.88 1.48
C MET A 181 -27.42 0.58 1.48
N LYS A 182 -27.82 1.13 2.64
CA LYS A 182 -28.31 2.52 2.76
C LYS A 182 -27.20 3.53 2.46
N GLU A 183 -26.04 3.32 3.06
CA GLU A 183 -24.86 4.18 2.88
C GLU A 183 -24.02 3.79 1.66
N LYS A 184 -24.45 2.78 0.89
CA LYS A 184 -23.75 2.22 -0.28
C LYS A 184 -22.26 2.01 -0.03
N HIS A 185 -21.92 1.35 1.08
CA HIS A 185 -20.52 1.07 1.40
C HIS A 185 -20.25 -0.39 1.76
N VAL A 186 -19.00 -0.79 1.58
CA VAL A 186 -18.46 -2.07 2.00
C VAL A 186 -17.18 -1.87 2.81
N LYS A 187 -17.00 -2.66 3.87
CA LYS A 187 -15.79 -2.70 4.68
C LYS A 187 -14.97 -3.93 4.31
N LEU A 188 -13.72 -3.70 3.97
CA LEU A 188 -12.76 -4.68 3.47
C LEU A 188 -11.53 -4.74 4.39
N ALA A 189 -10.96 -5.91 4.58
CA ALA A 189 -9.72 -6.08 5.35
C ALA A 189 -8.91 -7.28 4.83
N PRO A 190 -7.59 -7.32 5.05
CA PRO A 190 -6.77 -6.31 5.74
C PRO A 190 -6.51 -5.06 4.89
N VAL A 191 -5.95 -4.03 5.51
CA VAL A 191 -5.38 -2.89 4.79
C VAL A 191 -4.04 -3.32 4.19
N GLY A 192 -3.90 -3.18 2.88
CA GLY A 192 -2.64 -3.38 2.17
C GLY A 192 -2.09 -2.06 1.65
N HIS A 193 -0.86 -2.09 1.15
CA HIS A 193 -0.25 -0.95 0.47
C HIS A 193 0.09 -1.34 -0.97
N PHE A 194 0.03 -0.36 -1.87
CA PHE A 194 0.47 -0.54 -3.23
C PHE A 194 2.00 -0.62 -3.26
N SER A 195 2.53 -1.78 -3.62
CA SER A 195 3.96 -2.06 -3.74
C SER A 195 4.16 -3.00 -4.92
N PRO A 196 4.41 -2.47 -6.13
CA PRO A 196 4.72 -3.31 -7.28
C PRO A 196 6.04 -4.07 -7.03
N PRO A 197 6.22 -5.29 -7.54
CA PRO A 197 7.46 -6.02 -7.40
C PRO A 197 8.66 -5.28 -8.01
N GLU A 198 9.75 -5.16 -7.25
CA GLU A 198 10.93 -4.38 -7.64
C GLU A 198 12.06 -5.22 -8.24
N ASN A 199 12.00 -6.54 -8.07
CA ASN A 199 12.96 -7.49 -8.62
C ASN A 199 12.28 -8.81 -9.04
N VAL A 200 13.01 -9.68 -9.75
CA VAL A 200 12.51 -10.96 -10.25
C VAL A 200 12.00 -11.86 -9.11
N HIS A 201 12.69 -11.90 -7.97
CA HIS A 201 12.26 -12.71 -6.83
C HIS A 201 10.91 -12.24 -6.29
N GLN A 202 10.73 -10.93 -6.07
CA GLN A 202 9.44 -10.36 -5.69
C GLN A 202 8.35 -10.59 -6.74
N LEU A 203 8.68 -10.51 -8.03
CA LEU A 203 7.73 -10.75 -9.11
C LEU A 203 7.24 -12.20 -9.07
N LEU A 204 8.15 -13.16 -8.91
CA LEU A 204 7.80 -14.57 -8.74
C LEU A 204 6.98 -14.80 -7.47
N THR A 205 7.33 -14.15 -6.36
CA THR A 205 6.60 -14.24 -5.09
C THR A 205 5.18 -13.71 -5.21
N ALA A 206 5.00 -12.53 -5.79
CA ALA A 206 3.67 -11.96 -6.04
C ALA A 206 2.84 -12.86 -6.98
N LEU A 207 3.44 -13.37 -8.06
CA LEU A 207 2.76 -14.28 -8.98
C LEU A 207 2.36 -15.60 -8.29
N ARG A 208 3.20 -16.16 -7.42
CA ARG A 208 2.87 -17.34 -6.61
C ARG A 208 1.62 -17.05 -5.76
N ASP A 209 1.63 -15.97 -4.99
CA ASP A 209 0.53 -15.64 -4.07
C ASP A 209 -0.79 -15.41 -4.82
N ILE A 210 -0.75 -14.70 -5.96
CA ILE A 210 -1.89 -14.49 -6.84
C ILE A 210 -2.37 -15.83 -7.42
N LEU A 211 -1.46 -16.70 -7.87
CA LEU A 211 -1.81 -17.99 -8.44
C LEU A 211 -2.40 -18.95 -7.40
N GLU A 212 -1.97 -18.90 -6.15
CA GLU A 212 -2.60 -19.62 -5.04
C GLU A 212 -4.07 -19.21 -4.87
N ALA A 213 -4.36 -17.90 -4.90
CA ALA A 213 -5.73 -17.40 -4.88
C ALA A 213 -6.51 -17.89 -6.11
N LEU A 214 -5.96 -17.73 -7.32
CA LEU A 214 -6.64 -18.15 -8.56
C LEU A 214 -6.90 -19.66 -8.62
N VAL A 215 -5.98 -20.50 -8.10
CA VAL A 215 -6.22 -21.95 -8.01
C VAL A 215 -7.47 -22.23 -7.18
N ALA A 216 -7.59 -21.61 -6.00
CA ALA A 216 -8.74 -21.81 -5.12
C ALA A 216 -10.02 -21.22 -5.70
N LEU A 217 -9.96 -20.04 -6.32
CA LEU A 217 -11.10 -19.42 -7.01
C LEU A 217 -11.58 -20.27 -8.18
N HIS A 218 -10.67 -20.73 -9.04
CA HIS A 218 -11.03 -21.50 -10.24
C HIS A 218 -11.58 -22.88 -9.88
N ALA A 219 -11.17 -23.46 -8.75
CA ALA A 219 -11.74 -24.72 -8.23
C ALA A 219 -13.23 -24.61 -7.89
N ILE A 220 -13.70 -23.41 -7.53
CA ILE A 220 -15.12 -23.13 -7.25
C ILE A 220 -15.81 -22.38 -8.40
N ASN A 221 -15.20 -22.40 -9.60
CA ASN A 221 -15.66 -21.66 -10.77
C ASN A 221 -15.82 -20.15 -10.55
N LEU A 222 -15.09 -19.54 -9.63
CA LEU A 222 -15.08 -18.09 -9.43
C LEU A 222 -13.94 -17.46 -10.23
N MET A 223 -14.19 -16.27 -10.79
CA MET A 223 -13.24 -15.51 -11.59
C MET A 223 -13.22 -14.04 -11.16
N HIS A 224 -12.04 -13.42 -11.20
CA HIS A 224 -11.83 -12.03 -10.80
C HIS A 224 -12.25 -11.03 -11.89
N ARG A 225 -11.94 -11.34 -13.16
CA ARG A 225 -12.20 -10.53 -14.37
C ARG A 225 -11.43 -9.21 -14.50
N ASP A 226 -11.08 -8.53 -13.41
CA ASP A 226 -10.30 -7.27 -13.42
C ASP A 226 -8.89 -7.41 -12.79
N LEU A 227 -8.19 -8.53 -13.04
CA LEU A 227 -6.86 -8.75 -12.45
C LEU A 227 -5.80 -7.86 -13.13
N ARG A 228 -5.25 -6.90 -12.38
CA ARG A 228 -4.17 -5.98 -12.78
C ARG A 228 -3.35 -5.53 -11.56
N TRP A 229 -2.21 -4.88 -11.77
CA TRP A 229 -1.32 -4.46 -10.67
C TRP A 229 -2.00 -3.51 -9.68
N GLU A 230 -2.95 -2.68 -10.13
CA GLU A 230 -3.72 -1.79 -9.25
C GLU A 230 -4.62 -2.55 -8.26
N ASN A 231 -4.94 -3.82 -8.58
CA ASN A 231 -5.78 -4.71 -7.78
C ASN A 231 -4.96 -5.78 -7.04
N VAL A 232 -3.63 -5.61 -6.97
CA VAL A 232 -2.70 -6.48 -6.25
C VAL A 232 -2.00 -5.62 -5.19
N LEU A 233 -2.29 -5.88 -3.91
CA LEU A 233 -1.68 -5.17 -2.79
C LEU A 233 -0.72 -6.07 -2.02
N LYS A 234 0.25 -5.46 -1.36
CA LYS A 234 1.15 -6.15 -0.42
C LYS A 234 0.58 -6.09 0.99
N TYR A 235 0.64 -7.20 1.74
CA TYR A 235 0.27 -7.22 3.15
C TYR A 235 1.17 -6.27 3.95
N ALA A 236 0.62 -5.61 4.95
CA ALA A 236 1.42 -4.88 5.93
C ALA A 236 2.14 -5.88 6.85
N GLY A 237 3.46 -5.74 7.01
CA GLY A 237 4.27 -6.60 7.87
C GLY A 237 5.64 -6.91 7.29
N GLU A 238 6.38 -7.78 7.99
CA GLU A 238 7.66 -8.30 7.52
C GLU A 238 7.43 -9.39 6.47
N GLY A 239 8.06 -9.22 5.30
CA GLY A 239 8.06 -10.22 4.23
C GLY A 239 7.33 -9.81 2.96
N ASP A 240 7.64 -10.56 1.91
CA ASP A 240 7.13 -10.39 0.57
C ASP A 240 5.87 -11.27 0.42
N LYS A 241 4.69 -10.68 0.65
CA LYS A 241 3.39 -11.33 0.48
C LYS A 241 2.33 -10.41 -0.12
N TRP A 242 1.64 -10.87 -1.16
CA TRP A 242 0.61 -10.10 -1.88
C TRP A 242 -0.77 -10.75 -1.80
N PHE A 243 -1.81 -9.96 -2.06
CA PHE A 243 -3.20 -10.40 -2.11
C PHE A 243 -4.01 -9.62 -3.14
N LEU A 244 -5.08 -10.24 -3.60
CA LEU A 244 -6.03 -9.66 -4.55
C LEU A 244 -7.11 -8.84 -3.84
N ILE A 245 -7.42 -7.68 -4.42
CA ILE A 245 -8.52 -6.82 -4.02
C ILE A 245 -9.47 -6.59 -5.21
N ASP A 246 -10.61 -5.96 -4.95
CA ASP A 246 -11.50 -5.41 -5.97
C ASP A 246 -12.26 -6.44 -6.83
N PHE A 247 -13.11 -7.22 -6.17
CA PHE A 247 -13.99 -8.22 -6.80
C PHE A 247 -15.33 -7.64 -7.31
N ASP A 248 -15.43 -6.33 -7.56
CA ASP A 248 -16.68 -5.71 -8.05
C ASP A 248 -17.15 -6.34 -9.36
N ASP A 249 -16.17 -6.60 -10.24
CA ASP A 249 -16.37 -7.30 -11.49
C ASP A 249 -16.20 -8.81 -11.35
N GLY A 250 -16.10 -9.39 -10.15
CA GLY A 250 -16.04 -10.85 -9.99
C GLY A 250 -17.34 -11.54 -10.45
N ALA A 251 -17.24 -12.80 -10.86
CA ALA A 251 -18.41 -13.62 -11.19
C ALA A 251 -18.12 -15.12 -11.10
N LEU A 252 -19.18 -15.92 -11.17
CA LEU A 252 -19.08 -17.34 -11.45
C LEU A 252 -18.89 -17.57 -12.95
N SER A 253 -18.06 -18.55 -13.28
CA SER A 253 -17.80 -19.05 -14.62
C SER A 253 -18.83 -20.15 -14.96
N PRO A 254 -19.41 -20.15 -16.17
CA PRO A 254 -19.25 -19.14 -17.21
C PRO A 254 -20.05 -17.85 -16.93
N ALA A 255 -19.55 -16.71 -17.42
CA ALA A 255 -20.24 -15.41 -17.33
C ALA A 255 -20.39 -14.72 -18.69
N THR A 256 -21.31 -13.76 -18.77
CA THR A 256 -21.53 -12.89 -19.94
C THR A 256 -20.52 -11.74 -20.02
N THR A 257 -20.44 -11.13 -21.20
CA THR A 257 -19.60 -9.98 -21.57
C THR A 257 -19.74 -8.78 -20.60
N ILE A 258 -18.64 -8.06 -20.35
CA ILE A 258 -18.65 -6.79 -19.61
C ILE A 258 -18.16 -5.66 -20.51
N TYR A 259 -18.96 -4.62 -20.74
CA TYR A 259 -18.61 -3.55 -21.69
C TYR A 259 -17.82 -2.37 -21.10
N HIS A 260 -17.75 -2.23 -19.77
CA HIS A 260 -17.04 -1.10 -19.15
C HIS A 260 -15.54 -1.35 -18.94
N LEU A 261 -15.04 -2.55 -19.23
CA LEU A 261 -13.63 -2.90 -19.08
C LEU A 261 -12.81 -2.48 -20.31
N ASN A 262 -11.56 -2.06 -20.08
CA ASN A 262 -10.67 -1.60 -21.14
C ASN A 262 -10.18 -2.77 -22.02
N PRO A 263 -10.42 -2.79 -23.35
CA PRO A 263 -9.94 -3.84 -24.27
C PRO A 263 -8.42 -4.04 -24.26
N GLU A 264 -7.64 -3.00 -23.96
CA GLU A 264 -6.18 -3.07 -24.04
C GLU A 264 -5.55 -3.79 -22.84
N SER A 265 -6.27 -3.84 -21.71
CA SER A 265 -5.81 -4.43 -20.46
C SER A 265 -6.52 -5.72 -20.06
N HIS A 266 -7.37 -6.28 -20.94
CA HIS A 266 -8.19 -7.45 -20.62
C HIS A 266 -8.18 -8.51 -21.72
N ALA A 267 -8.55 -9.73 -21.32
CA ALA A 267 -8.71 -10.83 -22.25
C ALA A 267 -9.73 -10.47 -23.35
N PRO A 268 -9.43 -10.73 -24.63
CA PRO A 268 -10.28 -10.29 -25.74
C PRO A 268 -11.72 -10.82 -25.65
N GLU A 269 -11.89 -12.05 -25.15
CA GLU A 269 -13.21 -12.67 -25.02
C GLU A 269 -14.11 -12.05 -23.94
N ILE A 270 -13.57 -11.24 -23.02
CA ILE A 270 -14.39 -10.49 -22.05
C ILE A 270 -15.34 -9.53 -22.78
N LEU A 271 -14.93 -9.03 -23.95
CA LEU A 271 -15.65 -8.02 -24.73
C LEU A 271 -16.35 -8.59 -25.97
N SER A 272 -15.80 -9.66 -26.55
CA SER A 272 -16.25 -10.15 -27.87
C SER A 272 -17.04 -11.45 -27.85
N SER A 273 -17.05 -12.17 -26.72
CA SER A 273 -17.70 -13.49 -26.64
C SER A 273 -18.99 -13.41 -25.85
N SER A 274 -20.01 -14.16 -26.27
CA SER A 274 -21.28 -14.31 -25.55
C SER A 274 -21.11 -14.94 -24.16
N SER A 275 -20.02 -15.67 -23.97
CA SER A 275 -19.66 -16.27 -22.69
C SER A 275 -18.13 -16.42 -22.57
N HIS A 276 -17.60 -16.25 -21.37
CA HIS A 276 -16.20 -16.48 -21.04
C HIS A 276 -16.05 -17.22 -19.71
N THR A 277 -14.87 -17.80 -19.49
CA THR A 277 -14.56 -18.67 -18.34
C THR A 277 -13.41 -18.12 -17.51
N VAL A 278 -13.03 -18.84 -16.45
CA VAL A 278 -11.84 -18.57 -15.60
C VAL A 278 -10.52 -18.32 -16.37
N LYS A 279 -10.45 -18.69 -17.66
CA LYS A 279 -9.28 -18.42 -18.52
C LYS A 279 -9.02 -16.94 -18.77
N VAL A 280 -9.98 -16.05 -18.49
CA VAL A 280 -9.75 -14.60 -18.55
C VAL A 280 -8.72 -14.15 -17.52
N ASP A 281 -8.77 -14.69 -16.29
CA ASP A 281 -7.79 -14.37 -15.25
C ASP A 281 -6.39 -14.90 -15.62
N ILE A 282 -6.31 -16.03 -16.33
CA ILE A 282 -5.03 -16.56 -16.82
C ILE A 282 -4.39 -15.63 -17.86
N TRP A 283 -5.21 -15.03 -18.72
CA TRP A 283 -4.70 -14.00 -19.64
C TRP A 283 -4.18 -12.79 -18.85
N SER A 284 -4.92 -12.36 -17.83
CA SER A 284 -4.52 -11.27 -16.94
C SER A 284 -3.20 -11.54 -16.21
N VAL A 285 -2.90 -12.79 -15.83
CA VAL A 285 -1.56 -13.16 -15.32
C VAL A 285 -0.46 -12.88 -16.36
N GLY A 286 -0.73 -13.17 -17.64
CA GLY A 286 0.16 -12.79 -18.73
C GLY A 286 0.29 -11.28 -18.89
N PHE A 287 -0.79 -10.54 -18.64
CA PHE A 287 -0.78 -9.08 -18.66
C PHE A 287 0.05 -8.50 -17.51
N LEU A 288 -0.05 -9.05 -16.29
CA LEU A 288 0.81 -8.67 -15.15
C LEU A 288 2.30 -8.81 -15.49
N LEU A 289 2.69 -9.91 -16.13
CA LEU A 289 4.05 -10.13 -16.63
C LEU A 289 4.42 -9.08 -17.69
N LYS A 290 3.53 -8.84 -18.67
CA LYS A 290 3.75 -7.85 -19.74
C LYS A 290 3.98 -6.44 -19.21
N THR A 291 3.27 -6.06 -18.15
CA THR A 291 3.30 -4.70 -17.58
C THR A 291 4.11 -4.63 -16.28
N SER A 292 4.92 -5.64 -15.98
CA SER A 292 5.81 -5.58 -14.83
C SER A 292 6.87 -4.49 -15.06
N ILE A 293 7.31 -3.82 -13.98
CA ILE A 293 8.36 -2.81 -14.05
C ILE A 293 9.77 -3.41 -14.18
N ILE A 294 9.89 -4.74 -14.10
CA ILE A 294 11.17 -5.45 -14.16
C ILE A 294 11.70 -5.40 -15.60
N PRO A 295 12.88 -4.78 -15.83
CA PRO A 295 13.50 -4.80 -17.15
C PRO A 295 13.99 -6.22 -17.46
N ASP A 296 13.98 -6.59 -18.75
CA ASP A 296 14.56 -7.83 -19.27
C ASP A 296 14.15 -9.09 -18.49
N LEU A 297 12.85 -9.43 -18.56
CA LEU A 297 12.33 -10.64 -17.91
C LEU A 297 13.13 -11.89 -18.31
N PRO A 298 13.43 -12.79 -17.35
CA PRO A 298 14.00 -14.10 -17.65
C PRO A 298 13.24 -14.85 -18.74
N ALA A 299 13.95 -15.60 -19.57
CA ALA A 299 13.39 -16.30 -20.73
C ALA A 299 12.21 -17.22 -20.36
N GLU A 300 12.26 -17.82 -19.17
CA GLU A 300 11.17 -18.65 -18.64
C GLU A 300 9.90 -17.84 -18.37
N LEU A 301 10.03 -16.62 -17.82
CA LEU A 301 8.90 -15.72 -17.58
C LEU A 301 8.34 -15.16 -18.90
N GLU A 302 9.22 -14.88 -19.88
CA GLU A 302 8.81 -14.53 -21.24
C GLU A 302 7.99 -15.64 -21.90
N ALA A 303 8.42 -16.91 -21.76
CA ALA A 303 7.68 -18.05 -22.27
C ALA A 303 6.31 -18.24 -21.58
N ILE A 304 6.24 -18.01 -20.26
CA ILE A 304 4.97 -18.05 -19.51
C ILE A 304 4.04 -16.93 -19.98
N LYS A 305 4.55 -15.70 -20.10
CA LYS A 305 3.81 -14.54 -20.61
C LYS A 305 3.16 -14.86 -21.97
N ALA A 306 3.93 -15.39 -22.91
CA ALA A 306 3.44 -15.73 -24.25
C ALA A 306 2.36 -16.83 -24.24
N LYS A 307 2.43 -17.79 -23.31
CA LYS A 307 1.41 -18.85 -23.13
C LYS A 307 0.13 -18.30 -22.51
N CYS A 308 0.23 -17.39 -21.55
CA CYS A 308 -0.93 -16.76 -20.92
C CYS A 308 -1.68 -15.84 -21.90
N LEU A 309 -0.96 -15.09 -22.74
CA LEU A 309 -1.55 -14.11 -23.67
C LEU A 309 -2.10 -14.71 -24.98
N GLN A 310 -2.27 -16.03 -25.06
CA GLN A 310 -2.85 -16.68 -26.23
C GLN A 310 -4.28 -16.17 -26.50
N LYS A 311 -4.59 -15.84 -27.76
CA LYS A 311 -5.95 -15.41 -28.18
C LYS A 311 -6.99 -16.49 -27.90
N ASN A 312 -6.66 -17.76 -28.15
CA ASN A 312 -7.55 -18.89 -27.84
C ASN A 312 -7.43 -19.26 -26.35
N PRO A 313 -8.52 -19.11 -25.54
CA PRO A 313 -8.48 -19.40 -24.10
C PRO A 313 -8.15 -20.87 -23.77
N MET A 314 -8.44 -21.80 -24.68
CA MET A 314 -8.15 -23.22 -24.49
C MET A 314 -6.66 -23.53 -24.57
N LYS A 315 -5.88 -22.69 -25.25
CA LYS A 315 -4.40 -22.84 -25.34
C LYS A 315 -3.67 -22.27 -24.13
N ARG A 316 -4.36 -21.51 -23.26
CA ARG A 316 -3.78 -20.95 -22.04
C ARG A 316 -3.64 -22.04 -20.97
N PRO A 317 -2.59 -22.01 -20.15
CA PRO A 317 -2.40 -22.96 -19.05
C PRO A 317 -3.51 -22.83 -17.98
N THR A 318 -3.51 -23.73 -17.01
CA THR A 318 -4.34 -23.61 -15.80
C THR A 318 -3.58 -22.84 -14.71
N ALA A 319 -4.31 -22.23 -13.76
CA ALA A 319 -3.69 -21.59 -12.60
C ALA A 319 -2.77 -22.57 -11.83
N GLY A 320 -3.20 -23.83 -11.66
CA GLY A 320 -2.41 -24.85 -10.98
C GLY A 320 -1.11 -25.23 -11.71
N SER A 321 -1.16 -25.32 -13.05
CA SER A 321 0.07 -25.54 -13.84
C SER A 321 1.03 -24.37 -13.73
N LEU A 322 0.52 -23.14 -13.77
CA LEU A 322 1.33 -21.93 -13.61
C LEU A 322 1.95 -21.85 -12.23
N LEU A 323 1.17 -22.09 -11.17
CA LEU A 323 1.64 -22.08 -9.79
C LEU A 323 2.82 -23.03 -9.61
N LYS A 324 2.70 -24.27 -10.12
CA LYS A 324 3.80 -25.24 -10.09
C LYS A 324 5.06 -24.72 -10.79
N THR A 325 4.92 -24.10 -11.96
CA THR A 325 6.06 -23.55 -12.70
C THR A 325 6.69 -22.35 -11.98
N ILE A 326 5.89 -21.40 -11.49
CA ILE A 326 6.38 -20.21 -10.79
C ILE A 326 7.08 -20.59 -9.49
N THR A 327 6.52 -21.50 -8.69
CA THR A 327 7.16 -21.99 -7.46
C THR A 327 8.49 -22.69 -7.74
N ALA A 328 8.58 -23.44 -8.83
CA ALA A 328 9.84 -24.08 -9.23
C ALA A 328 10.91 -23.07 -9.69
N LEU A 329 10.51 -21.94 -10.30
CA LEU A 329 11.42 -20.85 -10.65
C LEU A 329 11.88 -20.09 -9.40
N LEU A 330 10.99 -19.86 -8.44
CA LEU A 330 11.29 -19.17 -7.20
C LEU A 330 12.36 -19.90 -6.36
N GLY A 331 12.44 -21.23 -6.46
CA GLY A 331 13.53 -22.00 -5.84
C GLY A 331 14.90 -21.87 -6.52
N LYS A 332 14.98 -21.20 -7.69
CA LYS A 332 16.22 -20.99 -8.45
C LYS A 332 16.78 -19.57 -8.33
N PHE A 333 15.96 -18.60 -7.92
CA PHE A 333 16.29 -17.18 -7.81
C PHE A 333 16.26 -16.74 -6.34
#